data_AF-A0A2R6JJ86-F1
#
_entry.id   AF-A0A2R6JJ86-F1
#
_cell.length_a   1.000
_cell.length_b   1.000
_cell.length_c   1.000
_cell.angle_alpha   90.00
_cell.angle_beta   90.00
_cell.angle_gamma   90.00
#
_symmetry.space_group_name_H-M   'P 1'
#
loop_
_entity.id
_entity.type
_entity.pdbx_description
1 polymer ?
#
loop_
_entity_poly.entity_id
_entity_poly.type
_entity_poly.pdbx_seq_one_letter_code
_entity_poly.pdbx_strand_id
1 'polypeptide(L)'
;MDIVERVHVAPVGYEYDRLVIPATEGRADRIHLLEHDEPESLKPDYHEDIRADLAEAGIEIERHTVDLFDVYDVLAVVTTIAHVHAEDDVRVNVATGSKVSAIGATIACMTTGATPYYVHPEEYATTDEPVGYGVRETERLPTYPIDGPTREQVVVLKYLSENAKVNKKELIELGEDRELPFIVNSRASTDKSKFRVLDSKIVDPLESDRYVEVEKVGRQKRISLTESGRNVLHGFRHLLDDRDLDRWDPR
;
A
#
# COMPACT_ATOMS: atom_id res chain seq x y z
N MET A 1 26.43 8.22 8.30
CA MET A 1 25.34 7.87 9.24
C MET A 1 24.17 8.61 8.66
N ASP A 2 23.37 7.91 7.88
CA ASP A 2 22.18 8.51 7.29
C ASP A 2 21.28 8.94 8.45
N ILE A 3 20.81 10.18 8.38
CA ILE A 3 19.97 10.78 9.40
C ILE A 3 18.59 10.17 9.18
N VAL A 4 18.07 9.46 10.19
CA VAL A 4 16.70 8.92 10.17
C VAL A 4 15.75 10.10 10.05
N GLU A 5 15.00 10.17 8.94
CA GLU A 5 13.98 11.18 8.72
C GLU A 5 12.70 10.80 9.46
N ARG A 6 11.93 11.80 9.89
CA ARG A 6 10.55 11.61 10.32
C ARG A 6 9.62 11.89 9.15
N VAL A 7 9.04 10.83 8.62
CA VAL A 7 8.19 10.86 7.44
C VAL A 7 6.74 10.74 7.87
N HIS A 8 5.94 11.76 7.60
CA HIS A 8 4.49 11.71 7.83
C HIS A 8 3.76 11.33 6.54
N VAL A 9 2.67 10.59 6.66
CA VAL A 9 1.74 10.31 5.56
C VAL A 9 0.35 10.70 6.01
N ALA A 10 -0.34 11.53 5.23
CA ALA A 10 -1.66 12.03 5.60
C ALA A 10 -2.60 12.06 4.38
N PRO A 11 -3.72 11.31 4.42
CA PRO A 11 -4.84 11.56 3.53
C PRO A 11 -5.38 12.97 3.73
N VAL A 12 -5.55 13.71 2.64
CA VAL A 12 -6.08 15.07 2.64
C VAL A 12 -7.60 15.00 2.42
N GLY A 13 -8.34 15.24 3.49
CA GLY A 13 -9.79 15.35 3.46
C GLY A 13 -10.24 16.78 3.71
N TYR A 14 -11.21 16.92 4.62
CA TYR A 14 -11.79 18.20 4.99
C TYR A 14 -11.29 18.69 6.36
N GLU A 15 -10.04 18.37 6.67
CA GLU A 15 -9.37 18.68 7.93
C GLU A 15 -8.14 19.55 7.69
N TYR A 16 -8.08 20.69 8.40
CA TYR A 16 -6.92 21.59 8.35
C TYR A 16 -5.99 21.37 9.56
N ASP A 17 -6.47 21.73 10.76
CA ASP A 17 -5.67 21.68 11.99
C ASP A 17 -5.16 20.28 12.29
N ARG A 18 -6.00 19.26 12.06
CA ARG A 18 -5.69 17.85 12.30
C ARG A 18 -4.70 17.26 11.30
N LEU A 19 -4.27 18.04 10.31
CA LEU A 19 -3.21 17.69 9.36
C LEU A 19 -1.95 18.53 9.63
N VAL A 20 -2.08 19.86 9.67
CA VAL A 20 -0.93 20.79 9.80
C VAL A 20 -0.27 20.69 11.18
N ILE A 21 -1.04 20.85 12.25
CA ILE A 21 -0.52 20.86 13.63
C ILE A 21 0.24 19.57 13.97
N PRO A 22 -0.29 18.34 13.74
CA PRO A 22 0.45 17.12 14.11
C PRO A 22 1.69 16.89 13.24
N ALA A 23 1.74 17.41 12.00
CA ALA A 23 2.95 17.37 11.19
C ALA A 23 4.05 18.30 11.75
N THR A 24 3.66 19.53 12.09
CA THR A 24 4.58 20.55 12.62
C THR A 24 5.05 20.24 14.05
N GLU A 25 4.14 19.96 14.98
CA GLU A 25 4.47 19.58 16.36
C GLU A 25 5.16 18.22 16.42
N GLY A 26 4.76 17.32 15.51
CA GLY A 26 5.41 16.05 15.26
C GLY A 26 6.83 16.20 14.70
N ARG A 27 7.25 17.40 14.26
CA ARG A 27 8.54 17.67 13.61
C ARG A 27 8.82 16.73 12.45
N ALA A 28 7.87 16.61 11.54
CA ALA A 28 8.08 15.90 10.29
C ALA A 28 9.20 16.59 9.50
N ASP A 29 10.15 15.82 8.97
CA ASP A 29 11.12 16.32 7.99
C ASP A 29 10.46 16.33 6.60
N ARG A 30 9.61 15.34 6.34
CA ARG A 30 8.85 15.16 5.11
C ARG A 30 7.40 14.77 5.40
N ILE A 31 6.47 15.22 4.55
CA ILE A 31 5.09 14.77 4.54
C ILE A 31 4.64 14.36 3.13
N HIS A 32 4.08 13.15 3.03
CA HIS A 32 3.37 12.66 1.86
C HIS A 32 1.87 12.92 2.02
N LEU A 33 1.34 13.81 1.19
CA LEU A 33 -0.08 14.16 1.13
C LEU A 33 -0.78 13.26 0.12
N LEU A 34 -1.78 12.48 0.56
CA LEU A 34 -2.62 11.67 -0.33
C LEU A 34 -3.88 12.48 -0.66
N GLU A 35 -3.92 13.04 -1.86
CA GLU A 35 -4.99 13.91 -2.32
C GLU A 35 -5.95 13.14 -3.23
N HIS A 36 -7.26 13.36 -3.07
CA HIS A 36 -8.23 12.68 -3.92
C HIS A 36 -8.07 13.06 -5.40
N ASP A 37 -8.24 12.07 -6.30
CA ASP A 37 -8.28 12.29 -7.75
C ASP A 37 -9.55 13.04 -8.18
N GLU A 38 -9.56 14.34 -7.89
CA GLU A 38 -10.61 15.26 -8.32
C GLU A 38 -10.00 16.56 -8.87
N PRO A 39 -10.71 17.26 -9.78
CA PRO A 39 -10.28 18.54 -10.30
C PRO A 39 -10.00 19.54 -9.17
N GLU A 40 -8.90 20.30 -9.26
CA GLU A 40 -8.53 21.29 -8.22
C GLU A 40 -9.65 22.31 -7.95
N SER A 41 -10.51 22.60 -8.93
CA SER A 41 -11.67 23.49 -8.77
C SER A 41 -12.77 22.95 -7.84
N LEU A 42 -12.75 21.66 -7.51
CA LEU A 42 -13.66 21.03 -6.54
C LEU A 42 -13.04 20.92 -5.15
N LYS A 43 -11.72 21.06 -5.04
CA LYS A 43 -11.02 20.99 -3.76
C LYS A 43 -11.25 22.29 -2.97
N PRO A 44 -11.39 22.22 -1.65
CA PRO A 44 -11.46 23.42 -0.82
C PRO A 44 -10.22 24.30 -0.96
N ASP A 45 -10.41 25.62 -1.00
CA ASP A 45 -9.30 26.59 -1.14
C ASP A 45 -8.21 26.41 -0.06
N TYR A 46 -8.59 25.98 1.15
CA TYR A 46 -7.66 25.77 2.25
C TYR A 46 -6.70 24.58 2.04
N HIS A 47 -6.89 23.75 1.00
CA HIS A 47 -5.89 22.74 0.61
C HIS A 47 -4.57 23.38 0.18
N GLU A 48 -4.63 24.55 -0.47
CA GLU A 48 -3.40 25.32 -0.78
C GLU A 48 -2.79 25.91 0.48
N ASP A 49 -3.62 26.40 1.42
CA ASP A 49 -3.17 26.94 2.70
C ASP A 49 -2.46 25.84 3.54
N ILE A 50 -2.96 24.60 3.53
CA ILE A 50 -2.28 23.45 4.16
C ILE A 50 -0.85 23.31 3.63
N ARG A 51 -0.68 23.37 2.30
CA ARG A 51 0.63 23.21 1.67
C ARG A 51 1.55 24.39 1.98
N ALA A 52 1.01 25.61 1.98
CA ALA A 52 1.77 26.81 2.31
C ALA A 52 2.31 26.75 3.75
N ASP A 53 1.46 26.40 4.72
CA ASP A 53 1.82 26.36 6.13
C ASP A 53 2.81 25.24 6.45
N LEU A 54 2.67 24.06 5.83
CA LEU A 54 3.64 22.97 5.94
C LEU A 54 5.01 23.38 5.37
N ALA A 55 5.04 24.08 4.24
CA ALA A 55 6.28 24.56 3.64
C ALA A 55 6.93 25.67 4.46
N GLU A 56 6.15 26.59 5.04
CA GLU A 56 6.64 27.62 5.96
C GLU A 56 7.22 27.01 7.24
N ALA A 57 6.65 25.90 7.71
CA ALA A 57 7.20 25.10 8.80
C ALA A 57 8.51 24.36 8.44
N GLY A 58 8.94 24.41 7.18
CA GLY A 58 10.17 23.77 6.69
C GLY A 58 10.04 22.29 6.39
N ILE A 59 8.81 21.77 6.25
CA ILE A 59 8.53 20.36 5.96
C ILE A 59 8.57 20.14 4.45
N GLU A 60 9.32 19.14 3.98
CA GLU A 60 9.30 18.76 2.56
C GLU A 60 7.97 18.10 2.20
N ILE A 61 7.31 18.58 1.14
CA ILE A 61 5.98 18.10 0.74
C ILE A 61 6.10 17.27 -0.53
N GLU A 62 5.57 16.06 -0.48
CA GLU A 62 5.37 15.20 -1.65
C GLU A 62 3.89 14.87 -1.79
N ARG A 63 3.36 14.99 -3.02
CA ARG A 63 1.93 14.85 -3.29
C ARG A 63 1.67 13.59 -4.09
N HIS A 64 0.66 12.85 -3.69
CA HIS A 64 0.20 11.63 -4.35
C HIS A 64 -1.28 11.76 -4.68
N THR A 65 -1.64 11.59 -5.94
CA THR A 65 -3.04 11.48 -6.36
C THR A 65 -3.52 10.06 -6.08
N VAL A 66 -4.59 9.93 -5.28
CA VAL A 66 -5.12 8.64 -4.79
C VAL A 66 -6.64 8.66 -4.78
N ASP A 67 -7.30 7.56 -5.12
CA ASP A 67 -8.71 7.37 -4.79
C ASP A 67 -8.86 7.09 -3.28
N LEU A 68 -9.12 8.12 -2.48
CA LEU A 68 -9.36 8.01 -1.04
C LEU A 68 -10.60 7.18 -0.69
N PHE A 69 -11.44 6.82 -1.67
CA PHE A 69 -12.59 5.92 -1.50
C PHE A 69 -12.31 4.49 -1.97
N ASP A 70 -11.07 4.17 -2.38
CA ASP A 70 -10.58 2.82 -2.61
C ASP A 70 -9.53 2.42 -1.56
N VAL A 71 -9.85 1.39 -0.76
CA VAL A 71 -8.94 0.83 0.26
C VAL A 71 -7.61 0.41 -0.35
N TYR A 72 -7.64 -0.21 -1.52
CA TYR A 72 -6.46 -0.79 -2.15
C TYR A 72 -5.56 0.27 -2.78
N ASP A 73 -6.13 1.39 -3.22
CA ASP A 73 -5.35 2.49 -3.76
C ASP A 73 -4.57 3.22 -2.67
N VAL A 74 -5.24 3.50 -1.55
CA VAL A 74 -4.56 4.05 -0.35
C VAL A 74 -3.54 3.06 0.20
N LEU A 75 -3.88 1.77 0.28
CA LEU A 75 -2.95 0.72 0.70
C LEU A 75 -1.71 0.67 -0.20
N ALA A 76 -1.87 0.76 -1.52
CA ALA A 76 -0.78 0.72 -2.48
C ALA A 76 0.22 1.85 -2.23
N VAL A 77 -0.27 3.08 -2.06
CA VAL A 77 0.59 4.25 -1.86
C VAL A 77 1.26 4.22 -0.50
N VAL A 78 0.51 3.96 0.59
CA VAL A 78 1.08 3.97 1.95
C VAL A 78 2.10 2.85 2.12
N THR A 79 1.86 1.65 1.58
CA THR A 79 2.85 0.56 1.65
C THR A 79 4.10 0.86 0.82
N THR A 80 3.94 1.52 -0.34
CA THR A 80 5.07 1.96 -1.17
C THR A 80 5.93 2.99 -0.43
N ILE A 81 5.30 4.01 0.16
CA ILE A 81 6.00 5.02 0.96
C ILE A 81 6.75 4.36 2.12
N ALA A 82 6.09 3.48 2.87
CA ALA A 82 6.73 2.77 3.98
C ALA A 82 7.89 1.87 3.53
N HIS A 83 7.83 1.31 2.32
CA HIS A 83 8.92 0.52 1.75
C HIS A 83 10.11 1.39 1.32
N VAL A 84 9.85 2.53 0.67
CA VAL A 84 10.89 3.50 0.28
C VAL A 84 11.61 4.06 1.51
N HIS A 85 10.85 4.31 2.57
CA HIS A 85 11.32 4.88 3.84
C HIS A 85 11.51 3.81 4.93
N ALA A 86 11.94 2.60 4.55
CA ALA A 86 12.07 1.47 5.47
C ALA A 86 13.07 1.69 6.63
N GLU A 87 14.02 2.62 6.47
CA GLU A 87 15.02 2.97 7.48
C GLU A 87 14.64 4.25 8.28
N ASP A 88 13.49 4.86 7.96
CA ASP A 88 12.99 6.12 8.55
C ASP A 88 11.85 5.89 9.58
N ASP A 89 11.48 6.93 10.33
CA ASP A 89 10.31 6.93 11.24
C ASP A 89 9.03 7.31 10.48
N VAL A 90 8.39 6.32 9.84
CA VAL A 90 7.15 6.50 9.07
C VAL A 90 5.93 6.52 9.98
N ARG A 91 5.21 7.65 9.99
CA ARG A 91 4.00 7.88 10.78
C ARG A 91 2.81 8.21 9.90
N VAL A 92 1.69 7.54 10.11
CA VAL A 92 0.52 7.66 9.23
C VAL A 92 -0.66 8.24 9.99
N ASN A 93 -1.13 9.41 9.56
CA ASN A 93 -2.34 10.02 10.08
C ASN A 93 -3.56 9.26 9.56
N VAL A 94 -4.30 8.59 10.45
CA VAL A 94 -5.55 7.90 10.09
C VAL A 94 -6.79 8.66 10.57
N ALA A 95 -6.59 9.91 11.00
CA ALA A 95 -7.63 10.78 11.50
C ALA A 95 -8.24 11.69 10.42
N THR A 96 -7.50 11.91 9.32
CA THR A 96 -7.85 12.78 8.20
C THR A 96 -8.24 11.97 6.97
N GLY A 97 -8.90 12.61 6.00
CA GLY A 97 -9.40 11.95 4.81
C GLY A 97 -10.69 11.16 5.04
N SER A 98 -10.95 10.20 4.17
CA SER A 98 -12.17 9.38 4.27
C SER A 98 -12.00 8.24 5.28
N LYS A 99 -13.11 7.71 5.80
CA LYS A 99 -13.10 6.45 6.59
C LYS A 99 -12.50 5.28 5.82
N VAL A 100 -12.64 5.26 4.50
CA VAL A 100 -12.09 4.22 3.63
C VAL A 100 -10.56 4.34 3.57
N SER A 101 -10.04 5.56 3.42
CA SER A 101 -8.60 5.82 3.45
C SER A 101 -7.98 5.46 4.80
N ALA A 102 -8.66 5.73 5.92
CA ALA A 102 -8.20 5.33 7.24
C ALA A 102 -8.07 3.79 7.38
N ILE A 103 -8.97 3.02 6.77
CA ILE A 103 -8.88 1.55 6.73
C ILE A 103 -7.66 1.12 5.92
N GLY A 104 -7.49 1.62 4.69
CA GLY A 104 -6.35 1.28 3.83
C GLY A 104 -5.00 1.62 4.47
N ALA A 105 -4.89 2.82 5.03
CA ALA A 105 -3.70 3.31 5.74
C ALA A 105 -3.38 2.48 6.99
N THR A 106 -4.40 2.08 7.76
CA THR A 106 -4.18 1.23 8.95
C THR A 106 -3.71 -0.17 8.55
N ILE A 107 -4.30 -0.77 7.51
CA ILE A 107 -3.87 -2.07 6.98
C ILE A 107 -2.42 -1.98 6.49
N ALA A 108 -2.05 -0.90 5.78
CA ALA A 108 -0.68 -0.66 5.34
C ALA A 108 0.30 -0.64 6.53
N CYS A 109 -0.05 0.08 7.60
CA CYS A 109 0.78 0.11 8.82
C CYS A 109 0.95 -1.28 9.43
N MET A 110 -0.10 -2.09 9.45
CA MET A 110 -0.06 -3.45 10.00
C MET A 110 0.78 -4.42 9.17
N THR A 111 1.03 -4.13 7.88
CA THR A 111 1.83 -4.97 6.98
C THR A 111 3.27 -4.49 6.79
N THR A 112 3.56 -3.20 6.99
CA THR A 112 4.91 -2.62 6.76
C THR A 112 5.65 -2.24 8.03
N GLY A 113 4.95 -2.07 9.15
CA GLY A 113 5.54 -1.59 10.40
C GLY A 113 5.53 -0.07 10.59
N ALA A 114 4.97 0.68 9.63
CA ALA A 114 4.68 2.11 9.81
C ALA A 114 3.76 2.32 11.03
N THR A 115 3.87 3.48 11.68
CA THR A 115 3.14 3.77 12.91
C THR A 115 1.87 4.58 12.64
N PRO A 116 0.67 4.01 12.84
CA PRO A 116 -0.57 4.76 12.68
C PRO A 116 -0.81 5.65 13.91
N TYR A 117 -1.34 6.84 13.68
CA TYR A 117 -1.77 7.74 14.74
C TYR A 117 -3.11 8.40 14.42
N TYR A 118 -3.87 8.68 15.47
CA TYR A 118 -5.15 9.37 15.41
C TYR A 118 -5.05 10.72 16.11
N VAL A 119 -5.68 11.74 15.52
CA VAL A 119 -5.66 13.12 16.00
C VAL A 119 -7.05 13.48 16.52
N HIS A 120 -7.12 13.71 17.83
CA HIS A 120 -8.35 14.13 18.51
C HIS A 120 -8.49 15.65 18.38
N PRO A 121 -9.57 16.17 17.76
CA PRO A 121 -9.80 17.61 17.73
C PRO A 121 -10.20 18.13 19.11
N GLU A 122 -10.04 19.44 19.31
CA GLU A 122 -10.63 20.12 20.48
C GLU A 122 -12.15 20.27 20.29
N GLU A 123 -12.58 20.62 19.07
CA GLU A 123 -13.98 20.84 18.72
C GLU A 123 -14.32 20.22 17.36
N TYR A 124 -15.54 19.68 17.22
CA TYR A 124 -16.07 19.19 15.94
C TYR A 124 -17.01 20.23 15.34
N ALA A 125 -16.82 20.54 14.06
CA ALA A 125 -17.75 21.39 13.33
C ALA A 125 -19.04 20.61 13.04
N THR A 126 -20.20 21.24 13.25
CA THR A 126 -21.50 20.59 13.03
C THR A 126 -22.06 20.79 11.62
N THR A 127 -21.61 21.82 10.91
CA THR A 127 -22.20 22.24 9.62
C THR A 127 -21.20 22.84 8.62
N ASP A 128 -19.99 23.15 9.04
CA ASP A 128 -19.01 23.89 8.25
C ASP A 128 -17.71 23.08 8.11
N GLU A 129 -16.97 23.36 7.05
CA GLU A 129 -15.61 22.85 6.84
C GLU A 129 -14.61 23.94 7.23
N PRO A 130 -13.49 23.61 7.88
CA PRO A 130 -13.01 22.25 8.23
C PRO A 130 -13.83 21.51 9.30
N VAL A 131 -13.84 20.17 9.25
CA VAL A 131 -14.70 19.27 10.06
C VAL A 131 -14.35 19.25 11.56
N GLY A 132 -13.18 19.77 11.94
CA GLY A 132 -12.80 19.93 13.33
C GLY A 132 -11.67 20.92 13.50
N TYR A 133 -11.65 21.58 14.66
CA TYR A 133 -10.73 22.65 15.02
C TYR A 133 -9.86 22.26 16.21
N GLY A 134 -8.62 22.74 16.18
CA GLY A 134 -7.59 22.47 17.18
C GLY A 134 -7.14 21.01 17.21
N VAL A 135 -6.11 20.76 18.01
CA VAL A 135 -5.62 19.42 18.33
C VAL A 135 -5.52 19.28 19.84
N ARG A 136 -6.36 18.42 20.41
CA ARG A 136 -6.35 18.11 21.84
C ARG A 136 -5.19 17.17 22.18
N GLU A 137 -5.05 16.11 21.40
CA GLU A 137 -3.94 15.15 21.52
C GLU A 137 -3.76 14.31 20.25
N THR A 138 -2.54 13.82 20.05
CA THR A 138 -2.20 12.79 19.07
C THR A 138 -2.01 11.45 19.77
N GLU A 139 -2.80 10.45 19.40
CA GLU A 139 -2.74 9.11 19.96
C GLU A 139 -2.09 8.14 18.96
N ARG A 140 -1.03 7.44 19.39
CA ARG A 140 -0.52 6.30 18.63
C ARG A 140 -1.50 5.14 18.72
N LEU A 141 -1.98 4.65 17.58
CA LEU A 141 -2.88 3.50 17.57
C LEU A 141 -2.10 2.18 17.75
N PRO A 142 -2.68 1.20 18.46
CA PRO A 142 -2.09 -0.12 18.57
C PRO A 142 -2.13 -0.83 17.20
N THR A 143 -1.03 -1.49 16.85
CA THR A 143 -0.93 -2.31 15.65
C THR A 143 -1.00 -3.79 16.01
N TYR A 144 -1.76 -4.56 15.24
CA TYR A 144 -1.69 -6.01 15.22
C TYR A 144 -1.05 -6.41 13.90
N PRO A 145 0.24 -6.82 13.88
CA PRO A 145 0.91 -7.19 12.63
C PRO A 145 0.13 -8.28 11.89
N ILE A 146 -0.06 -8.07 10.60
CA ILE A 146 -0.69 -9.04 9.70
C ILE A 146 0.26 -9.35 8.55
N ASP A 147 0.27 -10.60 8.10
CA ASP A 147 1.10 -11.01 6.98
C ASP A 147 0.49 -10.48 5.67
N GLY A 148 1.30 -9.75 4.89
CA GLY A 148 1.03 -9.47 3.49
C GLY A 148 1.48 -10.62 2.57
N PRO A 149 1.16 -10.57 1.27
CA PRO A 149 1.70 -11.50 0.30
C PRO A 149 3.23 -11.40 0.23
N THR A 150 3.91 -12.51 0.00
CA THR A 150 5.36 -12.49 -0.24
C THR A 150 5.68 -11.89 -1.61
N ARG A 151 6.91 -11.38 -1.80
CA ARG A 151 7.37 -10.89 -3.11
C ARG A 151 7.12 -11.91 -4.24
N GLU A 152 7.38 -13.18 -3.98
CA GLU A 152 7.21 -14.25 -4.96
C GLU A 152 5.75 -14.47 -5.35
N GLN A 153 4.85 -14.32 -4.39
CA GLN A 153 3.42 -14.34 -4.61
C GLN A 153 2.99 -13.12 -5.45
N VAL A 154 3.50 -11.92 -5.15
CA VAL A 154 3.19 -10.71 -5.94
C VAL A 154 3.71 -10.82 -7.38
N VAL A 155 4.92 -11.36 -7.60
CA VAL A 155 5.44 -11.64 -8.96
C VAL A 155 4.53 -12.60 -9.72
N VAL A 156 4.01 -13.65 -9.06
CA VAL A 156 3.07 -14.57 -9.70
C VAL A 156 1.72 -13.92 -9.97
N LEU A 157 1.19 -13.10 -9.07
CA LEU A 157 -0.04 -12.33 -9.31
C LEU A 157 0.14 -11.37 -10.50
N LYS A 158 1.30 -10.70 -10.59
CA LYS A 158 1.67 -9.84 -11.73
C LYS A 158 1.67 -10.63 -13.03
N TYR A 159 2.34 -11.78 -13.08
CA TYR A 159 2.36 -12.63 -14.27
C TYR A 159 0.95 -13.10 -14.69
N LEU A 160 0.11 -13.48 -13.72
CA LEU A 160 -1.29 -13.88 -13.97
C LEU A 160 -2.18 -12.71 -14.41
N SER A 161 -1.83 -11.46 -14.07
CA SER A 161 -2.56 -10.27 -14.54
C SER A 161 -2.37 -10.02 -16.03
N GLU A 162 -1.23 -10.45 -16.59
CA GLU A 162 -0.86 -10.25 -17.99
C GLU A 162 -1.16 -11.47 -18.86
N ASN A 163 -1.28 -12.65 -18.24
CA ASN A 163 -1.45 -13.93 -18.92
C ASN A 163 -2.72 -14.64 -18.42
N ALA A 164 -3.68 -14.84 -19.32
CA ALA A 164 -4.91 -15.56 -18.98
C ALA A 164 -4.66 -17.08 -18.95
N LYS A 165 -5.15 -17.75 -17.88
CA LYS A 165 -5.22 -19.22 -17.76
C LYS A 165 -3.84 -19.91 -17.88
N VAL A 166 -2.93 -19.51 -16.99
CA VAL A 166 -1.57 -20.02 -16.90
C VAL A 166 -1.55 -21.45 -16.34
N ASN A 167 -0.68 -22.31 -16.84
CA ASN A 167 -0.47 -23.65 -16.28
C ASN A 167 0.71 -23.68 -15.28
N LYS A 168 0.75 -24.70 -14.42
CA LYS A 168 1.79 -24.82 -13.39
C LYS A 168 3.23 -24.87 -13.92
N LYS A 169 3.44 -25.37 -15.14
CA LYS A 169 4.78 -25.45 -15.74
C LYS A 169 5.30 -24.04 -16.06
N GLU A 170 4.42 -23.18 -16.59
CA GLU A 170 4.75 -21.78 -16.87
C GLU A 170 5.11 -21.01 -15.59
N LEU A 171 4.45 -21.29 -14.46
CA LEU A 171 4.82 -20.68 -13.17
C LEU A 171 6.16 -21.18 -12.62
N ILE A 172 6.54 -22.43 -12.90
CA ILE A 172 7.87 -22.95 -12.55
C ILE A 172 8.93 -22.27 -13.43
N GLU A 173 8.68 -22.17 -14.74
CA GLU A 173 9.57 -21.49 -15.69
C GLU A 173 9.76 -20.02 -15.29
N LEU A 174 8.68 -19.31 -14.96
CA LEU A 174 8.76 -17.96 -14.40
C LEU A 174 9.63 -17.91 -13.14
N GLY A 175 9.42 -18.85 -12.20
CA GLY A 175 10.21 -18.91 -10.98
C GLY A 175 11.69 -19.15 -11.23
N GLU A 176 12.03 -19.96 -12.22
CA GLU A 176 13.42 -20.22 -12.62
C GLU A 176 14.05 -19.02 -13.32
N ASP A 177 13.33 -18.40 -14.26
CA ASP A 177 13.78 -17.24 -15.04
C ASP A 177 13.98 -16.01 -14.15
N ARG A 178 13.15 -15.83 -13.12
CA ARG A 178 13.21 -14.72 -12.16
C ARG A 178 13.98 -15.05 -10.89
N GLU A 179 14.57 -16.24 -10.81
CA GLU A 179 15.33 -16.73 -9.65
C GLU A 179 14.55 -16.63 -8.31
N LEU A 180 13.25 -16.95 -8.34
CA LEU A 180 12.37 -16.80 -7.18
C LEU A 180 12.76 -17.78 -6.04
N PRO A 181 12.95 -17.31 -4.79
CA PRO A 181 13.33 -18.12 -3.62
C PRO A 181 12.63 -19.47 -3.46
N PHE A 182 11.33 -19.58 -3.74
CA PHE A 182 10.51 -20.78 -3.60
C PHE A 182 11.06 -21.90 -4.47
N ILE A 183 11.66 -21.59 -5.62
CA ILE A 183 12.24 -22.60 -6.50
C ILE A 183 13.76 -22.69 -6.31
N VAL A 184 14.49 -21.57 -6.27
CA VAL A 184 15.97 -21.57 -6.24
C VAL A 184 16.52 -22.07 -4.90
N ASN A 185 15.83 -21.79 -3.79
CA ASN A 185 16.24 -22.28 -2.47
C ASN A 185 15.67 -23.68 -2.16
N SER A 186 14.90 -24.26 -3.10
CA SER A 186 14.37 -25.59 -2.94
C SER A 186 15.38 -26.66 -3.35
N ARG A 187 15.27 -27.86 -2.79
CA ARG A 187 16.01 -29.05 -3.25
C ARG A 187 15.31 -29.79 -4.40
N ALA A 188 14.36 -29.15 -5.07
CA ALA A 188 13.50 -29.79 -6.07
C ALA A 188 14.24 -29.97 -7.41
N SER A 189 14.66 -31.19 -7.71
CA SER A 189 15.36 -31.53 -8.96
C SER A 189 14.48 -32.19 -10.02
N THR A 190 13.28 -32.65 -9.65
CA THR A 190 12.32 -33.30 -10.56
C THR A 190 11.06 -32.46 -10.75
N ASP A 191 10.38 -32.59 -11.89
CA ASP A 191 9.11 -31.89 -12.14
C ASP A 191 8.09 -32.11 -11.02
N LYS A 192 7.95 -33.36 -10.56
CA LYS A 192 7.02 -33.70 -9.46
C LYS A 192 7.39 -32.99 -8.16
N SER A 193 8.69 -32.84 -7.85
CA SER A 193 9.10 -32.06 -6.68
C SER A 193 8.85 -30.57 -6.87
N LYS A 194 9.13 -30.00 -8.06
CA LYS A 194 8.91 -28.58 -8.35
C LYS A 194 7.43 -28.21 -8.25
N PHE A 195 6.54 -29.04 -8.80
CA PHE A 195 5.09 -28.85 -8.66
C PHE A 195 4.61 -28.84 -7.21
N ARG A 196 5.13 -29.73 -6.35
CA ARG A 196 4.75 -29.71 -4.92
C ARG A 196 5.21 -28.44 -4.21
N VAL A 197 6.40 -27.94 -4.55
CA VAL A 197 6.92 -26.70 -3.95
C VAL A 197 6.08 -25.52 -4.41
N LEU A 198 5.82 -25.39 -5.72
CA LEU A 198 4.91 -24.39 -6.29
C LEU A 198 3.54 -24.41 -5.60
N ASP A 199 2.95 -25.60 -5.43
CA ASP A 199 1.64 -25.74 -4.78
C ASP A 199 1.68 -25.22 -3.34
N SER A 200 2.60 -25.75 -2.54
CA SER A 200 2.69 -25.40 -1.11
C SER A 200 3.08 -23.95 -0.81
N LYS A 201 3.82 -23.29 -1.71
CA LYS A 201 4.39 -21.95 -1.47
C LYS A 201 3.62 -20.84 -2.15
N ILE A 202 3.00 -21.14 -3.29
CA ILE A 202 2.40 -20.15 -4.17
C ILE A 202 0.93 -20.46 -4.40
N VAL A 203 0.59 -21.60 -5.02
CA VAL A 203 -0.78 -21.83 -5.51
C VAL A 203 -1.76 -22.03 -4.36
N ASP A 204 -1.45 -22.90 -3.39
CA ASP A 204 -2.37 -23.21 -2.30
C ASP A 204 -2.63 -21.99 -1.40
N PRO A 205 -1.61 -21.18 -1.00
CA PRO A 205 -1.85 -19.93 -0.26
C PRO A 205 -2.69 -18.92 -1.06
N LEU A 206 -2.33 -18.66 -2.32
CA LEU A 206 -3.05 -17.70 -3.16
C LEU A 206 -4.50 -18.13 -3.44
N GLU A 207 -4.76 -19.44 -3.57
CA GLU A 207 -6.10 -19.98 -3.75
C GLU A 207 -6.91 -19.91 -2.45
N SER A 208 -6.30 -20.21 -1.30
CA SER A 208 -6.93 -20.12 0.03
C SER A 208 -7.41 -18.69 0.32
N ASP A 209 -6.59 -17.69 -0.01
CA ASP A 209 -6.93 -16.27 0.17
C ASP A 209 -7.79 -15.72 -0.98
N ARG A 210 -8.14 -16.58 -1.96
CA ARG A 210 -8.98 -16.29 -3.13
C ARG A 210 -8.39 -15.23 -4.05
N TYR A 211 -7.07 -15.09 -4.08
CA TYR A 211 -6.36 -14.21 -5.02
C TYR A 211 -6.25 -14.85 -6.41
N VAL A 212 -6.26 -16.18 -6.47
CA VAL A 212 -6.31 -16.95 -7.71
C VAL A 212 -7.41 -17.99 -7.66
N GLU A 213 -7.84 -18.43 -8.84
CA GLU A 213 -8.75 -19.56 -9.02
C GLU A 213 -8.05 -20.64 -9.84
N VAL A 214 -8.24 -21.91 -9.45
CA VAL A 214 -7.65 -23.07 -10.13
C VAL A 214 -8.74 -23.93 -10.78
N GLU A 215 -8.93 -23.74 -12.08
CA GLU A 215 -9.89 -24.50 -12.86
C GLU A 215 -9.29 -25.76 -13.48
N LYS A 216 -10.05 -26.85 -13.54
CA LYS A 216 -9.67 -28.05 -14.28
C LYS A 216 -10.21 -27.98 -15.71
N VAL A 217 -9.33 -27.81 -16.69
CA VAL A 217 -9.65 -27.85 -18.11
C VAL A 217 -9.13 -29.16 -18.70
N GLY A 218 -10.03 -30.13 -18.85
CA GLY A 218 -9.68 -31.49 -19.29
C GLY A 218 -8.78 -32.21 -18.28
N ARG A 219 -7.52 -32.48 -18.68
CA ARG A 219 -6.51 -33.10 -17.81
C ARG A 219 -5.58 -32.10 -17.12
N GLN A 220 -5.64 -30.83 -17.50
CA GLN A 220 -4.74 -29.78 -16.99
C GLN A 220 -5.45 -28.89 -15.98
N LYS A 221 -4.69 -28.35 -15.02
CA LYS A 221 -5.13 -27.27 -14.14
C LYS A 221 -4.69 -25.94 -14.75
N ARG A 222 -5.57 -24.95 -14.75
CA ARG A 222 -5.37 -23.60 -15.24
C ARG A 222 -5.59 -22.64 -14.08
N ILE A 223 -4.68 -21.69 -13.93
CA ILE A 223 -4.65 -20.73 -12.84
C ILE A 223 -4.96 -19.36 -13.43
N SER A 224 -5.85 -18.62 -12.79
CA SER A 224 -6.24 -17.27 -13.20
C SER A 224 -6.39 -16.34 -12.01
N LEU A 225 -6.14 -15.05 -12.25
CA LEU A 225 -6.24 -14.00 -11.25
C LEU A 225 -7.71 -13.62 -11.00
N THR A 226 -8.11 -13.55 -9.73
CA THR A 226 -9.43 -13.04 -9.32
C THR A 226 -9.43 -11.51 -9.25
N GLU A 227 -10.58 -10.91 -8.95
CA GLU A 227 -10.65 -9.47 -8.65
C GLU A 227 -9.89 -9.13 -7.36
N SER A 228 -10.08 -9.93 -6.30
CA SER A 228 -9.29 -9.78 -5.07
C SER A 228 -7.79 -9.89 -5.34
N GLY A 229 -7.36 -10.80 -6.21
CA GLY A 229 -5.96 -10.91 -6.61
C GLY A 229 -5.43 -9.69 -7.36
N ARG A 230 -6.26 -9.04 -8.19
CA ARG A 230 -5.89 -7.76 -8.84
C ARG A 230 -5.72 -6.64 -7.82
N ASN A 231 -6.62 -6.56 -6.85
CA ASN A 231 -6.59 -5.54 -5.81
C ASN A 231 -5.38 -5.72 -4.87
N VAL A 232 -5.07 -6.97 -4.50
CA VAL A 232 -3.86 -7.28 -3.71
C VAL A 232 -2.59 -7.02 -4.52
N LEU A 233 -2.57 -7.38 -5.80
CA LEU A 233 -1.45 -7.00 -6.67
C LEU A 233 -1.25 -5.49 -6.66
N HIS A 234 -2.32 -4.69 -6.79
CA HIS A 234 -2.26 -3.21 -6.70
C HIS A 234 -1.68 -2.74 -5.36
N GLY A 235 -2.23 -3.23 -4.25
CA GLY A 235 -1.82 -2.86 -2.89
C GLY A 235 -0.38 -3.21 -2.52
N PHE A 236 0.25 -4.17 -3.20
CA PHE A 236 1.60 -4.67 -2.87
C PHE A 236 2.61 -4.57 -4.01
N ARG A 237 2.37 -3.71 -5.02
CA ARG A 237 3.30 -3.54 -6.16
C ARG A 237 4.70 -3.13 -5.76
N HIS A 238 4.87 -2.46 -4.61
CA HIS A 238 6.19 -2.07 -4.07
C HIS A 238 7.13 -3.26 -3.82
N LEU A 239 6.60 -4.50 -3.76
CA LEU A 239 7.42 -5.70 -3.64
C LEU A 239 8.02 -6.17 -4.98
N LEU A 240 7.65 -5.56 -6.10
CA LEU A 240 8.21 -5.85 -7.42
C LEU A 240 9.46 -5.00 -7.65
N ASP A 241 10.52 -5.61 -8.20
CA ASP A 241 11.73 -4.86 -8.58
C ASP A 241 11.64 -4.44 -10.05
N ASP A 242 12.57 -3.59 -10.53
CA ASP A 242 12.64 -3.14 -11.93
C ASP A 242 12.53 -4.28 -12.96
N ARG A 243 13.15 -5.44 -12.66
CA ARG A 243 13.08 -6.62 -13.52
C ARG A 243 11.63 -7.07 -13.75
N ASP A 244 10.78 -6.95 -12.74
CA ASP A 244 9.38 -7.40 -12.71
C ASP A 244 8.41 -6.37 -13.30
N LEU A 245 8.87 -5.14 -13.53
CA LEU A 245 8.08 -4.01 -14.03
C LEU A 245 8.21 -3.77 -15.54
N ASP A 246 8.98 -4.59 -16.27
CA ASP A 246 9.11 -4.50 -17.73
C ASP A 246 7.72 -4.59 -18.40
N ARG A 247 7.14 -3.41 -18.69
CA ARG A 247 5.78 -3.07 -19.17
C ARG A 247 4.80 -2.51 -18.13
N TRP A 248 5.18 -1.49 -17.38
CA TRP A 248 4.22 -0.59 -16.74
C TRP A 248 4.41 0.85 -17.27
N ASP A 249 3.39 1.35 -18.00
CA ASP A 249 3.22 2.76 -18.36
C ASP A 249 2.36 3.38 -17.25
N PRO A 250 2.93 4.24 -16.38
CA PRO A 250 2.17 4.98 -15.39
C PRO A 250 1.43 6.11 -16.11
N ARG A 251 0.30 5.77 -16.71
CA ARG A 251 -0.66 6.73 -17.26
C ARG A 251 -2.05 6.44 -16.73
#